data_AF-A0A7K1H485-F1
#
_entry.id   AF-A0A7K1H485-F1
#
_cell.length_a   1.000
_cell.length_b   1.000
_cell.length_c   1.000
_cell.angle_alpha   90.00
_cell.angle_beta   90.00
_cell.angle_gamma   90.00
#
_symmetry.space_group_name_H-M   'P 1'
#
loop_
_entity.id
_entity.type
_entity.pdbx_description
1 polymer ?
#
loop_
_entity_poly.entity_id
_entity_poly.type
_entity_poly.pdbx_seq_one_letter_code
_entity_poly.pdbx_strand_id
1 'polypeptide(L)' 'MPGWTCGGCGADWPCHTRRRELRAEYDRAPVSLALYLAAQLVDAAQDLAHVPAGHLHHRFLGWTR' A
#
# COMPACT_ATOMS: atom_id res chain seq x y z
N MET A 1 12.96 -9.36 5.70
CA MET A 1 13.41 -8.60 4.52
C MET A 1 12.17 -8.10 3.80
N PRO A 2 11.78 -6.83 3.92
CA PRO A 2 10.55 -6.40 3.30
C PRO A 2 10.88 -6.05 1.85
N GLY A 3 10.76 -7.04 0.96
CA GLY A 3 10.71 -6.77 -0.49
C GLY A 3 9.45 -6.00 -0.90
N TRP A 4 8.65 -5.52 0.07
CA TRP A 4 7.31 -4.96 -0.14
C TRP A 4 6.50 -5.82 -1.10
N THR A 5 6.59 -7.14 -0.92
CA THR A 5 5.89 -8.14 -1.70
C THR A 5 4.73 -8.70 -0.88
N CYS A 6 3.64 -9.02 -1.56
CA CYS A 6 2.48 -9.63 -0.94
C CYS A 6 2.79 -11.09 -0.61
N GLY A 7 2.65 -11.49 0.66
CA GLY A 7 2.88 -12.88 1.07
C GLY A 7 1.94 -13.90 0.41
N GLY A 8 0.78 -13.47 -0.09
CA GLY A 8 -0.17 -14.36 -0.77
C GLY A 8 0.14 -14.60 -2.25
N CYS A 9 0.49 -13.55 -3.00
CA CYS A 9 0.67 -13.65 -4.46
C CYS A 9 2.09 -13.38 -4.95
N GLY A 10 3.02 -12.99 -4.08
CA GLY A 10 4.40 -12.65 -4.42
C GLY A 10 4.58 -11.33 -5.18
N ALA A 11 3.49 -10.73 -5.67
CA ALA A 11 3.54 -9.45 -6.38
C ALA A 11 3.81 -8.28 -5.44
N ASP A 12 4.11 -7.13 -6.03
CA ASP A 12 4.26 -5.86 -5.33
C ASP A 12 3.07 -5.51 -4.43
N TRP A 13 3.31 -5.39 -3.13
CA TRP A 13 2.34 -4.93 -2.14
C TRP A 13 2.16 -3.41 -2.23
N PRO A 14 0.93 -2.88 -2.25
CA PRO A 14 -0.33 -3.60 -2.23
C PRO A 14 -0.70 -4.10 -3.63
N CYS A 15 -0.86 -5.42 -3.76
CA CYS A 15 -1.27 -6.09 -4.99
C CYS A 15 -2.78 -5.93 -5.20
N HIS A 16 -3.29 -6.19 -6.41
CA HIS A 16 -4.71 -6.00 -6.73
C HIS A 16 -5.67 -6.71 -5.74
N THR A 17 -5.36 -7.95 -5.37
CA THR A 17 -6.14 -8.72 -4.37
C THR A 17 -6.15 -8.01 -3.02
N ARG A 18 -4.97 -7.61 -2.52
CA ARG A 18 -4.88 -6.96 -1.21
C ARG A 18 -5.56 -5.59 -1.20
N ARG A 19 -5.55 -4.85 -2.31
CA ARG A 19 -6.32 -3.60 -2.45
C ARG A 19 -7.81 -3.83 -2.28
N ARG A 20 -8.35 -4.91 -2.86
CA ARG A 20 -9.76 -5.28 -2.70
C ARG A 20 -10.09 -5.71 -1.28
N GLU A 21 -9.24 -6.51 -0.66
CA GLU A 21 -9.40 -6.94 0.74
C GLU A 21 -9.41 -5.74 1.68
N LEU A 22 -8.41 -4.85 1.57
CA LEU A 22 -8.32 -3.64 2.39
C LEU A 22 -9.53 -2.71 2.16
N ARG A 23 -10.01 -2.59 0.91
CA ARG A 23 -11.24 -1.84 0.64
C ARG A 23 -12.44 -2.44 1.38
N ALA A 24 -12.60 -3.75 1.35
CA ALA A 24 -13.71 -4.43 2.00
C ALA A 24 -13.60 -4.37 3.54
N GLU A 25 -12.39 -4.51 4.08
CA GLU A 25 -12.11 -4.42 5.52
C GLU A 25 -12.40 -3.02 6.06
N TYR A 26 -12.09 -1.97 5.28
CA TYR A 26 -12.27 -0.57 5.65
C TYR A 26 -13.44 0.12 4.93
N ASP A 27 -14.44 -0.63 4.43
CA ASP A 27 -15.57 -0.08 3.65
C ASP A 27 -16.30 1.05 4.39
N ARG A 28 -16.41 0.92 5.72
CA ARG A 28 -17.06 1.91 6.60
C ARG A 28 -16.09 2.92 7.21
N ALA A 29 -14.80 2.85 6.87
CA ALA A 29 -13.73 3.65 7.46
C ALA A 29 -12.64 4.03 6.43
N PRO A 30 -12.99 4.76 5.34
CA PRO A 30 -12.05 5.10 4.28
C PRO A 30 -10.87 5.98 4.75
N VAL A 31 -11.09 6.82 5.77
CA VAL A 31 -10.01 7.62 6.39
C VAL A 31 -9.00 6.71 7.09
N SER A 32 -9.47 5.70 7.82
CA SER A 32 -8.59 4.73 8.48
C SER A 32 -7.78 3.92 7.46
N LEU A 33 -8.37 3.56 6.31
CA LEU A 33 -7.65 2.94 5.21
C LEU A 33 -6.51 3.83 4.68
N ALA A 34 -6.80 5.11 4.46
CA ALA A 34 -5.80 6.07 3.98
C ALA A 34 -4.67 6.26 5.00
N LEU A 35 -4.99 6.35 6.29
CA LEU A 35 -3.99 6.45 7.37
C LEU A 35 -3.11 5.20 7.46
N TYR A 36 -3.72 4.02 7.39
CA TYR A 36 -2.98 2.75 7.36
C TYR A 36 -2.02 2.70 6.17
N LEU A 37 -2.49 3.01 4.97
CA LEU A 37 -1.66 3.00 3.77
C LEU A 37 -0.59 4.11 3.76
N ALA A 38 -0.86 5.25 4.39
CA ALA A 38 0.14 6.30 4.57
C ALA A 38 1.28 5.86 5.50
N ALA A 39 0.97 5.15 6.60
CA ALA A 39 2.00 4.58 7.46
C ALA A 39 2.85 3.55 6.70
N GLN A 40 2.20 2.64 5.96
CA GLN A 40 2.92 1.67 5.12
C GLN A 40 3.74 2.34 4.01
N LEU A 41 3.31 3.48 3.46
CA LEU A 41 4.09 4.24 2.49
C LEU A 41 5.37 4.81 3.09
N VAL A 42 5.32 5.30 4.33
CA VAL A 42 6.51 5.86 5.01
C VAL A 42 7.55 4.76 5.21
N ASP A 43 7.14 3.61 5.74
CA ASP A 43 8.02 2.46 5.91
C ASP A 43 8.58 1.99 4.54
N ALA A 44 7.72 1.94 3.51
CA ALA A 44 8.14 1.54 2.17
C ALA A 44 9.11 2.52 1.52
N ALA A 45 8.96 3.82 1.79
CA ALA A 45 9.88 4.83 1.29
C ALA A 45 11.27 4.71 1.93
N GLN A 46 11.36 4.19 3.16
CA GLN A 46 12.64 3.90 3.80
C GLN A 46 13.31 2.66 3.19
N ASP A 47 12.57 1.57 2.99
CA ASP A 47 13.10 0.33 2.42
C ASP A 47 13.38 0.43 0.91
N LEU A 48 12.55 1.17 0.18
CA LEU A 48 12.62 1.38 -1.27
C LEU A 48 13.12 2.79 -1.59
N ALA A 49 14.15 3.27 -0.88
CA ALA A 49 14.68 4.63 -1.05
C ALA A 49 15.16 4.97 -2.48
N HIS A 50 15.41 3.95 -3.32
CA HIS A 50 15.76 4.09 -4.73
C HIS A 50 14.54 4.30 -5.65
N VAL A 51 13.32 4.03 -5.18
CA VAL A 51 12.08 4.22 -5.94
C VAL A 51 11.60 5.65 -5.74
N PRO A 52 11.22 6.38 -6.81
CA PRO A 52 10.75 7.75 -6.65
C PRO A 52 9.48 7.83 -5.81
N ALA A 53 9.42 8.81 -4.89
CA ALA A 53 8.30 8.98 -3.97
C ALA A 53 6.93 9.11 -4.67
N GLY A 54 6.87 9.69 -5.87
CA GLY A 54 5.65 9.76 -6.66
C GLY A 54 5.10 8.38 -7.08
N HIS A 55 5.97 7.43 -7.40
CA HIS A 55 5.57 6.06 -7.72
C HIS A 55 5.03 5.34 -6.48
N LEU A 56 5.68 5.51 -5.32
CA LEU A 56 5.19 4.96 -4.06
C LEU A 56 3.85 5.59 -3.66
N HIS A 57 3.71 6.90 -3.76
CA HIS A 57 2.44 7.59 -3.49
C HIS A 57 1.30 7.05 -4.37
N HIS A 58 1.50 6.92 -5.67
CA HIS A 58 0.49 6.35 -6.56
C HIS A 58 0.19 4.86 -6.24
N ARG A 59 1.20 4.07 -5.89
CA ARG A 59 1.06 2.65 -5.54
C ARG A 59 0.22 2.43 -4.28
N PHE A 60 0.41 3.24 -3.25
CA PHE A 60 -0.27 3.10 -1.96
C PHE A 60 -1.58 3.88 -1.89
N LEU A 61 -1.59 5.14 -2.32
CA LEU A 61 -2.73 6.06 -2.16
C LEU A 61 -3.46 6.39 -3.47
N GLY A 62 -2.90 6.03 -4.64
CA GLY A 62 -3.49 6.36 -5.94
C GLY A 62 -4.85 5.70 -6.20
N TRP A 63 -5.17 4.63 -5.48
CA TRP A 63 -6.42 3.89 -5.62
C TRP A 63 -7.37 4.07 -4.43
N THR A 64 -7.01 4.82 -3.39
CA THR A 64 -7.81 4.97 -2.15
C THR A 64 -8.88 6.07 -2.24
N ARG A 65 -8.96 6.77 -3.38
CA ARG A 65 -10.05 7.71 -3.68
C ARG A 65 -11.23 6.99 -4.32
#